data_AF-A0A1G7DG13-F1
#
_entry.id   AF-A0A1G7DG13-F1
#
_cell.length_a   1.000
_cell.length_b   1.000
_cell.length_c   1.000
_cell.angle_alpha   90.00
_cell.angle_beta   90.00
_cell.angle_gamma   90.00
#
_symmetry.space_group_name_H-M   'P 1'
#
loop_
_entity.id
_entity.type
_entity.pdbx_description
1 polymer ?
#
loop_
_entity_poly.entity_id
_entity_poly.type
_entity_poly.pdbx_seq_one_letter_code
_entity_poly.pdbx_strand_id
1 'polypeptide(L)' 'MGYSPLVPRTRKPLAPPTCAESMADALGSVRAEGLEPSAFGHTVLAALACGEIDAEEACARLTAHYRG' A
#
# COMPACT_ATOMS: atom_id res chain seq x y z
N MET A 1 19.76 38.90 -10.32
CA MET A 1 20.13 37.47 -10.24
C MET A 1 20.11 37.07 -8.77
N GLY A 2 19.06 36.40 -8.31
CA GLY A 2 18.95 35.92 -6.93
C GLY A 2 19.06 34.41 -6.92
N TYR A 3 20.17 33.87 -6.42
CA TYR A 3 20.28 32.45 -6.15
C TYR A 3 19.64 32.20 -4.77
N SER A 4 18.44 31.59 -4.76
CA SER A 4 17.93 30.95 -3.55
C SER A 4 18.68 29.63 -3.36
N PRO A 5 19.39 29.41 -2.25
CA PRO A 5 20.06 28.15 -2.01
C PRO A 5 18.98 27.06 -1.86
N LEU A 6 19.17 25.95 -2.57
CA LEU A 6 18.39 24.74 -2.39
C LEU A 6 18.61 24.25 -0.96
N VAL A 7 17.67 24.52 -0.06
CA VAL A 7 17.67 23.94 1.28
C VAL A 7 17.54 22.42 1.07
N PRO A 8 18.52 21.61 1.50
CA PRO A 8 18.36 20.16 1.49
C PRO A 8 17.18 19.85 2.40
N ARG A 9 16.06 19.41 1.83
CA ARG A 9 14.98 18.83 2.62
C ARG A 9 15.55 17.56 3.24
N THR A 10 16.10 17.68 4.44
CA THR A 10 16.33 16.55 5.34
C THR A 10 14.97 15.90 5.53
N ARG A 11 14.66 14.90 4.71
CA ARG A 11 13.54 14.00 4.96
C ARG A 11 13.87 13.34 6.29
N LYS A 12 13.27 13.85 7.37
CA LYS A 12 13.21 13.13 8.64
C LYS A 12 12.79 11.69 8.28
N PRO A 13 13.45 10.65 8.82
CA PRO A 13 12.96 9.28 8.64
C PRO A 13 11.51 9.28 9.13
N LEU A 14 10.56 9.11 8.23
CA LEU A 14 9.19 8.89 8.61
C LEU A 14 9.19 7.56 9.37
N ALA A 15 8.51 7.52 10.51
CA ALA A 15 8.21 6.24 11.12
C ALA A 15 7.56 5.33 10.06
N PRO A 16 7.83 4.01 10.07
CA PRO A 16 7.14 3.13 9.15
C PRO A 16 5.63 3.33 9.30
N PRO A 17 4.87 3.37 8.19
CA PRO A 17 3.44 3.53 8.25
C PRO A 17 2.83 2.40 9.07
N THR A 18 1.77 2.70 9.79
CA THR A 18 0.94 1.68 10.44
C THR A 18 0.28 0.79 9.38
N CYS A 19 -0.16 -0.40 9.80
CA CYS A 19 -0.96 -1.27 8.94
C CYS A 19 -2.23 -0.54 8.42
N ALA A 20 -2.87 0.29 9.26
CA ALA A 20 -4.04 1.06 8.87
C ALA A 20 -3.73 2.13 7.81
N GLU A 21 -2.61 2.84 7.94
CA GLU A 21 -2.18 3.83 6.94
C GLU A 21 -1.81 3.15 5.61
N SER A 22 -1.05 2.05 5.67
CA SER A 22 -0.67 1.30 4.47
C SER A 22 -1.90 0.75 3.73
N MET A 23 -2.89 0.27 4.47
CA MET A 23 -4.16 -0.20 3.92
C MET A 23 -4.97 0.95 3.31
N ALA A 24 -5.04 2.09 4.00
CA ALA A 24 -5.76 3.26 3.52
C ALA A 24 -5.17 3.79 2.21
N ASP A 25 -3.84 3.85 2.10
CA ASP A 25 -3.14 4.27 0.88
C ASP A 25 -3.41 3.32 -0.28
N ALA A 26 -3.29 2.00 -0.05
CA ALA A 26 -3.56 0.99 -1.07
C ALA A 26 -5.01 1.05 -1.57
N LEU A 27 -5.99 1.12 -0.66
CA LEU A 27 -7.41 1.25 -1.00
C LEU A 27 -7.72 2.57 -1.68
N GLY A 28 -7.07 3.67 -1.25
CA GLY A 28 -7.22 4.98 -1.83
C GLY A 28 -6.81 5.00 -3.30
N SER A 29 -5.68 4.37 -3.63
CA SER A 29 -5.21 4.23 -5.01
C SER A 29 -6.21 3.46 -5.88
N VAL A 30 -6.70 2.32 -5.40
CA VAL A 30 -7.65 1.48 -6.16
C VAL A 30 -8.98 2.21 -6.39
N ARG A 31 -9.49 2.90 -5.37
CA ARG A 31 -10.73 3.67 -5.45
C ARG A 31 -10.62 4.91 -6.33
N ALA A 32 -9.44 5.52 -6.42
CA ALA A 32 -9.19 6.63 -7.34
C ALA A 32 -9.34 6.20 -8.81
N GLU A 33 -9.16 4.90 -9.10
CA GLU A 33 -9.41 4.31 -10.43
C GLU A 33 -10.88 3.86 -10.62
N GLY A 34 -11.76 4.12 -9.65
CA GLY A 34 -13.17 3.71 -9.69
C GLY A 34 -13.39 2.22 -9.43
N LEU A 35 -12.39 1.53 -8.88
CA LEU A 35 -12.45 0.11 -8.55
C LEU A 35 -12.67 -0.08 -7.03
N GLU A 36 -13.24 -1.23 -6.66
CA GLU A 36 -13.36 -1.66 -5.27
C GLU A 36 -12.89 -3.12 -5.15
N PRO A 37 -11.96 -3.44 -4.24
CA PRO A 37 -11.56 -4.83 -4.00
C PRO A 37 -12.73 -5.69 -3.50
N SER A 38 -12.74 -6.96 -3.87
CA SER A 38 -13.66 -7.93 -3.29
C SER A 38 -13.40 -8.12 -1.79
N ALA A 39 -14.35 -8.70 -1.06
CA ALA A 39 -14.16 -9.03 0.36
C ALA A 39 -12.91 -9.90 0.60
N PHE A 40 -12.60 -10.82 -0.32
CA PHE A 40 -11.37 -11.60 -0.27
C PHE A 40 -10.12 -10.74 -0.57
N GLY A 41 -10.20 -9.83 -1.53
CA GLY A 41 -9.12 -8.86 -1.78
C GLY A 41 -8.81 -8.01 -0.54
N HIS A 42 -9.85 -7.59 0.19
CA HIS A 42 -9.70 -6.85 1.45
C HIS A 42 -8.96 -7.67 2.52
N THR A 43 -9.26 -8.95 2.69
CA THR A 43 -8.60 -9.78 3.71
C THR A 43 -7.11 -10.01 3.38
N VAL A 44 -6.78 -10.24 2.11
CA VAL A 44 -5.39 -10.43 1.68
C VAL A 44 -4.59 -9.13 1.84
N LEU A 45 -5.15 -7.99 1.46
CA LEU A 45 -4.49 -6.69 1.61
C LEU A 45 -4.25 -6.33 3.07
N ALA A 46 -5.19 -6.65 3.97
CA ALA A 46 -5.00 -6.43 5.41
C ALA A 46 -3.85 -7.27 5.98
N ALA A 47 -3.77 -8.55 5.63
CA ALA A 47 -2.68 -9.43 6.05
C ALA A 47 -1.32 -8.94 5.53
N LEU A 48 -1.26 -8.46 4.27
CA LEU A 48 -0.05 -7.88 3.68
C LEU A 48 0.36 -6.58 4.39
N ALA A 49 -0.60 -5.66 4.61
CA ALA A 49 -0.34 -4.38 5.27
C ALA A 49 0.13 -4.53 6.72
N CYS A 50 -0.30 -5.60 7.40
CA CYS A 50 0.11 -5.91 8.76
C CYS A 50 1.39 -6.78 8.82
N GLY A 51 1.95 -7.16 7.67
CA GLY A 51 3.17 -7.97 7.59
C GLY A 51 2.98 -9.44 8.00
N GLU A 52 1.74 -9.94 8.02
CA GLU A 52 1.42 -11.34 8.31
C GLU A 52 1.76 -12.25 7.13
N ILE A 53 1.74 -11.70 5.92
CA ILE A 53 2.17 -12.33 4.68
C ILE A 53 3.04 -11.36 3.88
N ASP A 54 3.87 -11.89 2.98
CA ASP A 54 4.60 -11.09 2.02
C ASP A 54 3.83 -10.90 0.70
N ALA A 55 4.40 -10.10 -0.20
CA ALA A 55 3.79 -9.79 -1.48
C ALA A 55 3.67 -11.01 -2.41
N GLU A 56 4.61 -11.97 -2.31
CA GLU A 56 4.60 -13.18 -3.13
C GLU A 56 3.42 -14.08 -2.76
N GLU A 57 3.24 -14.33 -1.46
CA GLU A 57 2.12 -15.08 -0.91
C GLU A 57 0.78 -14.38 -1.19
N ALA A 58 0.71 -13.05 -1.05
CA ALA A 58 -0.49 -12.29 -1.39
C ALA A 58 -0.89 -12.48 -2.87
N CYS A 59 0.08 -12.41 -3.79
CA CYS A 59 -0.15 -12.63 -5.22
C CYS A 59 -0.62 -14.07 -5.50
N ALA A 60 0.00 -15.06 -4.85
CA ALA A 60 -0.37 -16.47 -5.00
C ALA A 60 -1.81 -16.71 -4.55
N ARG A 61 -2.22 -16.18 -3.40
CA ARG A 61 -3.60 -16.30 -2.88
C ARG A 61 -4.64 -15.66 -3.79
N LEU A 62 -4.38 -14.43 -4.25
CA LEU A 62 -5.27 -13.73 -5.17
C LEU A 62 -5.41 -14.49 -6.50
N THR A 63 -4.29 -14.95 -7.05
CA THR A 63 -4.26 -15.69 -8.32
C THR A 63 -5.00 -17.01 -8.20
N ALA A 64 -4.79 -17.76 -7.12
CA ALA A 64 -5.49 -19.03 -6.87
C ALA A 64 -7.00 -18.82 -6.73
N HIS A 65 -7.43 -17.76 -6.03
CA HIS A 65 -8.85 -17.46 -5.81
C HIS A 65 -9.61 -17.15 -7.11
N TYR A 66 -9.01 -16.40 -8.04
CA TYR A 66 -9.68 -15.99 -9.28
C TYR A 66 -9.50 -16.97 -10.45
N ARG A 67 -8.62 -17.98 -10.31
CA ARG A 67 -8.44 -19.03 -11.32
C ARG A 67 -9.26 -20.29 -11.07
N GLY A 68 -9.75 -20.49 -9.84
CA GLY A 68 -10.67 -21.57 -9.48
C GLY A 68 -12.07 -21.32 -10.01
#